data_AF-A0A536L2R7-F1
#
_entry.id   AF-A0A536L2R7-F1
#
_cell.length_a   1.000
_cell.length_b   1.000
_cell.length_c   1.000
_cell.angle_alpha   90.00
_cell.angle_beta   90.00
_cell.angle_gamma   90.00
#
_symmetry.space_group_name_H-M   'P 1'
#
loop_
_entity.id
_entity.type
_entity.pdbx_description
1 polymer ?
#
loop_
_entity_poly.entity_id
_entity_poly.type
_entity_poly.pdbx_seq_one_letter_code
_entity_poly.pdbx_strand_id
1 'polypeptide(L)'
;MKILLVPFAIVLMAGCASQPVAVNPTPSPATSATLTPGPSPSPSSTATPSGVPVGTPVSPRVLAPAPDLPFGALCSTPIQTTANGNAGPLFCRRGEVNVQAWSFYASVSASILGLGLNPTEGQAEAAICDDFNHNHATKPEETNGYALAAAYYGWSFGKDPTLVMYQAPPCQ
;
A
#
# COMPACT_ATOMS: atom_id res chain seq x y z
N MET A 1 -10.54 -5.78 -52.40
CA MET A 1 -9.46 -4.83 -52.76
C MET A 1 -10.10 -3.50 -53.12
N LYS A 2 -10.09 -2.55 -52.18
CA LYS A 2 -10.38 -1.13 -52.45
C LYS A 2 -9.72 -0.33 -51.33
N ILE A 3 -8.64 0.34 -51.70
CA ILE A 3 -7.77 1.16 -50.87
C ILE A 3 -8.47 2.50 -50.68
N LEU A 4 -8.57 2.97 -49.43
CA LEU A 4 -8.85 4.36 -49.13
C LEU A 4 -7.75 4.87 -48.20
N LEU A 5 -6.82 5.60 -48.81
CA LEU A 5 -5.79 6.40 -48.18
C LEU A 5 -6.45 7.58 -47.45
N VAL A 6 -6.12 7.76 -46.19
CA VAL A 6 -6.38 9.00 -45.45
C VAL A 6 -5.04 9.50 -44.89
N PRO A 7 -4.55 10.67 -45.32
CA PRO A 7 -3.37 11.30 -44.73
C PRO A 7 -3.83 12.23 -43.61
N PHE A 8 -3.36 12.03 -42.38
CA PHE A 8 -3.51 13.03 -41.32
C PHE A 8 -2.17 13.32 -40.62
N ALA A 9 -1.66 14.49 -40.98
CA ALA A 9 -0.96 15.51 -40.21
C ALA A 9 -0.06 15.08 -39.02
N ILE A 10 1.21 15.38 -39.23
CA ILE A 10 2.28 15.56 -38.24
C ILE A 10 1.90 16.69 -37.27
N VAL A 11 1.95 16.43 -35.96
CA VAL A 11 2.00 17.48 -34.92
C VAL A 11 3.36 17.42 -34.24
N LEU A 12 4.16 18.45 -34.51
CA LEU A 12 5.38 18.78 -33.77
C LEU A 12 4.98 19.44 -32.44
N MET A 13 5.34 18.82 -31.33
CA MET A 13 5.34 19.48 -30.01
C MET A 13 6.79 19.67 -29.55
N ALA A 14 7.28 20.90 -29.74
CA ALA A 14 8.46 21.40 -29.04
C ALA A 14 8.04 21.82 -27.62
N GLY A 15 8.67 21.23 -26.60
CA GLY A 15 8.28 21.43 -25.21
C GLY A 15 9.47 21.55 -24.25
N CYS A 16 9.72 22.79 -23.86
CA CYS A 16 10.40 23.34 -22.66
C CYS A 16 11.81 22.86 -22.28
N ALA A 17 12.72 23.84 -22.36
CA ALA A 17 14.06 23.85 -21.80
C ALA A 17 14.08 23.82 -20.26
N SER A 18 15.02 23.04 -19.72
CA SER A 18 15.38 22.97 -18.31
C SER A 18 16.12 24.24 -17.86
N GLN A 19 15.69 24.86 -16.75
CA GLN A 19 16.49 25.87 -16.05
C GLN A 19 17.14 25.26 -14.80
N PRO A 20 18.46 25.40 -14.61
CA PRO A 20 19.11 25.05 -13.35
C PRO A 20 18.96 26.18 -12.34
N VAL A 21 18.44 25.88 -11.15
CA VAL A 21 18.49 26.80 -9.99
C VAL A 21 19.58 26.31 -9.05
N ALA A 22 20.69 27.03 -9.02
CA ALA A 22 21.69 26.95 -7.97
C ALA A 22 21.98 28.38 -7.50
N VAL A 23 21.74 28.68 -6.22
CA VAL A 23 22.71 29.29 -5.29
C VAL A 23 22.07 29.49 -3.91
N ASN A 24 22.74 28.97 -2.89
CA ASN A 24 22.58 29.29 -1.47
C ASN A 24 23.22 30.66 -1.17
N PRO A 25 22.68 31.43 -0.21
CA PRO A 25 23.59 32.11 0.72
C PRO A 25 23.12 32.08 2.18
N THR A 26 23.99 31.57 3.04
CA THR A 26 24.09 31.84 4.48
C THR A 26 24.49 33.31 4.71
N PRO A 27 23.87 34.02 5.67
CA PRO A 27 24.67 34.53 6.80
C PRO A 27 23.95 34.48 8.16
N SER A 28 24.73 34.20 9.22
CA SER A 28 24.40 34.50 10.62
C SER A 28 24.54 36.01 10.90
N PRO A 29 23.85 36.53 11.93
CA PRO A 29 24.61 37.09 13.04
C PRO A 29 24.08 36.72 14.43
N ALA A 30 25.01 36.67 15.38
CA ALA A 30 24.79 36.50 16.80
C ALA A 30 24.25 37.79 17.45
N THR A 31 23.33 37.64 18.40
CA THR A 31 23.07 38.62 19.45
C THR A 31 22.79 37.91 20.77
N SER A 32 23.60 38.25 21.78
CA SER A 32 23.47 37.83 23.17
C SER A 32 22.55 38.76 23.97
N ALA A 33 22.13 38.23 25.13
CA ALA A 33 21.58 38.87 26.33
C ALA A 33 20.05 39.05 26.41
N THR A 34 19.42 38.38 27.38
CA THR A 34 19.14 38.95 28.72
C THR A 34 18.38 37.91 29.58
N LEU A 35 18.91 37.63 30.76
CA LEU A 35 18.35 36.71 31.76
C LEU A 35 17.18 37.36 32.52
N THR A 36 16.05 36.66 32.63
CA THR A 36 15.00 36.95 33.63
C THR A 36 14.44 35.62 34.17
N PRO A 37 14.32 35.41 35.50
CA PRO A 37 13.87 34.15 36.07
C PRO A 37 12.32 34.07 36.08
N GLY A 38 11.76 33.08 35.39
CA GLY A 38 10.34 32.74 35.39
C GLY A 38 10.10 31.34 35.96
N PRO A 39 8.97 31.09 36.66
CA PRO A 39 8.85 30.03 37.65
C PRO A 39 8.76 28.63 37.04
N SER A 40 9.31 27.68 37.79
CA SER A 40 9.29 26.22 37.58
C SER A 40 8.00 25.69 36.94
N PRO A 41 8.08 25.02 35.78
CA PRO A 41 7.12 23.99 35.44
C PRO A 41 7.49 22.68 36.14
N SER A 42 6.45 21.98 36.60
CA SER A 42 6.41 20.62 37.15
C SER A 42 7.37 19.60 36.52
N PRO A 43 7.71 18.51 37.23
CA PRO A 43 8.66 17.52 36.76
C PRO A 43 8.33 17.07 35.34
N SER A 44 9.32 17.23 34.46
CA SER A 44 9.37 16.51 33.20
C SER A 44 9.22 15.02 33.52
N SER A 45 8.04 14.49 33.27
CA SER A 45 7.87 13.06 33.08
C SER A 45 8.71 12.71 31.85
N THR A 46 9.94 12.29 32.08
CA THR A 46 10.73 11.52 31.14
C THR A 46 9.88 10.32 30.78
N ALA A 47 9.16 10.41 29.66
CA ALA A 47 8.49 9.27 29.08
C ALA A 47 9.58 8.30 28.68
N THR A 48 9.84 7.32 29.56
CA THR A 48 10.44 6.05 29.19
C THR A 48 9.78 5.61 27.88
N PRO A 49 10.52 5.20 26.83
CA PRO A 49 9.90 4.60 25.66
C PRO A 49 9.37 3.22 26.07
N SER A 50 8.24 3.21 26.76
CA SER A 50 7.37 2.05 26.87
C SER A 50 6.94 1.78 25.43
N GLY A 51 7.52 0.74 24.84
CA GLY A 51 7.26 0.35 23.46
C GLY A 51 5.76 0.23 23.23
N VAL A 52 5.17 1.25 22.62
CA VAL A 52 3.76 1.25 22.25
C VAL A 52 3.58 0.04 21.32
N PRO A 53 2.69 -0.90 21.63
CA PRO A 53 2.39 -1.97 20.69
C PRO A 53 1.94 -1.32 19.37
N VAL A 54 2.68 -1.57 18.29
CA VAL A 54 2.27 -1.16 16.95
C VAL A 54 1.06 -1.99 16.58
N GLY A 55 -0.11 -1.35 16.59
CA GLY A 55 -1.41 -1.99 16.36
C GLY A 55 -2.27 -2.07 17.63
N THR A 56 -3.49 -1.55 17.54
CA THR A 56 -4.55 -1.78 18.54
C THR A 56 -5.32 -3.04 18.14
N PRO A 57 -5.54 -4.02 19.04
CA PRO A 57 -6.34 -5.21 18.75
C PRO A 57 -7.76 -4.83 18.31
N VAL A 58 -8.31 -5.58 17.36
CA VAL A 58 -9.68 -5.40 16.88
C VAL A 58 -10.45 -6.71 16.99
N SER A 59 -11.69 -6.64 17.45
CA SER A 59 -12.56 -7.82 17.52
C SER A 59 -12.73 -8.46 16.13
N PRO A 60 -12.70 -9.80 16.05
CA PRO A 60 -12.94 -10.52 14.80
C PRO A 60 -14.27 -10.11 14.16
N ARG A 61 -14.24 -9.78 12.87
CA ARG A 61 -15.40 -9.47 12.05
C ARG A 61 -15.07 -9.68 10.59
N VAL A 62 -16.09 -9.91 9.77
CA VAL A 62 -15.94 -9.97 8.32
C VAL A 62 -15.51 -8.59 7.81
N LEU A 63 -14.46 -8.57 6.97
CA LEU A 63 -13.99 -7.36 6.31
C LEU A 63 -14.36 -7.43 4.83
N ALA A 64 -15.31 -6.62 4.37
CA ALA A 64 -15.66 -6.58 2.95
C ALA A 64 -14.41 -6.35 2.06
N PRO A 65 -14.25 -7.05 0.92
CA PRO A 65 -15.23 -7.92 0.26
C PRO A 65 -15.24 -9.38 0.74
N ALA A 66 -14.57 -9.72 1.85
CA ALA A 66 -14.53 -11.09 2.34
C ALA A 66 -15.94 -11.68 2.59
N PRO A 67 -16.18 -12.93 2.19
CA PRO A 67 -17.40 -13.64 2.57
C PRO A 67 -17.30 -14.28 3.96
N ASP A 68 -16.08 -14.52 4.45
CA ASP A 68 -15.82 -15.30 5.67
C ASP A 68 -15.17 -14.48 6.79
N LEU A 69 -15.25 -15.01 8.02
CA LEU A 69 -14.51 -14.49 9.17
C LEU A 69 -12.99 -14.73 9.01
N PRO A 70 -12.14 -13.89 9.62
CA PRO A 70 -10.70 -14.09 9.57
C PRO A 70 -10.30 -15.37 10.32
N PHE A 71 -9.35 -16.09 9.76
CA PHE A 71 -8.61 -17.16 10.42
C PHE A 71 -7.74 -16.60 11.57
N GLY A 72 -7.11 -15.45 11.33
CA GLY A 72 -6.20 -14.79 12.26
C GLY A 72 -6.82 -13.65 13.08
N ALA A 73 -6.00 -13.06 13.96
CA ALA A 73 -6.38 -11.85 14.69
C ALA A 73 -6.36 -10.61 13.78
N LEU A 74 -7.20 -9.64 14.12
CA LEU A 74 -7.25 -8.34 13.46
C LEU A 74 -6.64 -7.26 14.37
N CYS A 75 -6.11 -6.22 13.75
CA CYS A 75 -5.61 -5.05 14.44
C CYS A 75 -5.90 -3.77 13.63
N SER A 76 -5.65 -2.61 14.23
CA SER A 76 -5.71 -1.31 13.56
C SER A 76 -4.44 -0.52 13.86
N THR A 77 -3.79 -0.03 12.81
CA THR A 77 -2.71 0.97 12.87
C THR A 77 -2.80 1.87 11.65
N PRO A 78 -2.44 3.16 11.74
CA PRO A 78 -2.40 4.05 10.58
C PRO A 78 -1.53 3.47 9.46
N ILE A 79 -1.98 3.66 8.22
CA ILE A 79 -1.22 3.34 7.00
C ILE A 79 -0.60 4.59 6.41
N GLN A 80 0.46 4.41 5.63
CA GLN A 80 1.07 5.40 4.77
C GLN A 80 0.96 4.91 3.34
N THR A 81 0.45 5.77 2.45
CA THR A 81 0.46 5.52 1.01
C THR A 81 1.77 5.99 0.39
N THR A 82 2.21 5.30 -0.64
CA THR A 82 3.43 5.58 -1.39
C THR A 82 3.08 6.15 -2.75
N ALA A 83 4.04 6.81 -3.41
CA ALA A 83 3.84 7.37 -4.75
C ALA A 83 3.43 6.33 -5.81
N ASN A 84 3.70 5.04 -5.56
CA ASN A 84 3.37 3.93 -6.45
C ASN A 84 2.00 3.30 -6.12
N GLY A 85 1.12 4.01 -5.41
CA GLY A 85 -0.23 3.51 -5.08
C GLY A 85 -0.29 2.47 -3.96
N ASN A 86 0.83 2.08 -3.35
CA ASN A 86 0.83 1.08 -2.27
C ASN A 86 0.64 1.69 -0.89
N ALA A 87 0.06 0.92 0.03
CA ALA A 87 -0.14 1.34 1.41
C ALA A 87 0.41 0.32 2.42
N GLY A 88 1.04 0.82 3.48
CA GLY A 88 1.57 -0.03 4.55
C GLY A 88 1.53 0.63 5.93
N PRO A 89 1.59 -0.14 7.03
CA PRO A 89 1.88 -1.58 7.06
C PRO A 89 0.64 -2.46 6.84
N LEU A 90 0.83 -3.61 6.19
CA LEU A 90 -0.21 -4.62 5.97
C LEU A 90 -0.61 -5.35 7.26
N PHE A 91 0.38 -5.56 8.14
CA PHE A 91 0.24 -6.31 9.37
C PHE A 91 0.69 -5.48 10.57
N CYS A 92 0.08 -5.74 11.72
CA CYS A 92 0.60 -5.24 13.00
C CYS A 92 1.75 -6.09 13.50
N ARG A 93 2.28 -5.72 14.66
CA ARG A 93 3.54 -6.23 15.20
C ARG A 93 3.63 -7.76 15.29
N ARG A 94 2.51 -8.47 15.50
CA ARG A 94 2.51 -9.93 15.67
C ARG A 94 1.93 -10.67 14.46
N GLY A 95 1.80 -9.99 13.32
CA GLY A 95 1.27 -10.57 12.09
C GLY A 95 -0.25 -10.47 11.96
N GLU A 96 -0.93 -9.75 12.86
CA GLU A 96 -2.36 -9.51 12.75
C GLU A 96 -2.67 -8.65 11.53
N VAL A 97 -3.76 -8.94 10.82
CA VAL A 97 -4.18 -8.18 9.65
C VAL A 97 -4.57 -6.76 10.07
N ASN A 98 -3.92 -5.76 9.47
CA ASN A 98 -4.28 -4.35 9.69
C ASN A 98 -5.55 -4.02 8.91
N VAL A 99 -6.65 -3.77 9.62
CA VAL A 99 -7.95 -3.47 9.02
C VAL A 99 -7.93 -2.20 8.15
N GLN A 100 -6.99 -1.28 8.41
CA GLN A 100 -6.80 -0.08 7.59
C GLN A 100 -6.16 -0.43 6.23
N ALA A 101 -5.17 -1.32 6.23
CA ALA A 101 -4.58 -1.82 4.99
C ALA A 101 -5.59 -2.66 4.21
N TRP A 102 -6.34 -3.54 4.88
CA TRP A 102 -7.44 -4.27 4.25
C TRP A 102 -8.40 -3.32 3.53
N SER A 103 -8.88 -2.28 4.21
CA SER A 103 -9.80 -1.31 3.60
C SER A 103 -9.20 -0.57 2.41
N PHE A 104 -7.90 -0.32 2.39
CA PHE A 104 -7.21 0.26 1.24
C PHE A 104 -7.22 -0.71 0.06
N TYR A 105 -6.73 -1.94 0.27
CA TYR A 105 -6.60 -2.93 -0.79
C TYR A 105 -7.94 -3.48 -1.29
N ALA A 106 -8.99 -3.43 -0.47
CA ALA A 106 -10.37 -3.76 -0.87
C ALA A 106 -10.89 -2.89 -2.04
N SER A 107 -10.25 -1.75 -2.32
CA SER A 107 -10.63 -0.86 -3.42
C SER A 107 -9.84 -1.06 -4.71
N VAL A 108 -8.69 -1.77 -4.65
CA VAL A 108 -7.78 -1.98 -5.78
C VAL A 108 -7.66 -3.46 -6.18
N SER A 109 -7.64 -4.37 -5.20
CA SER A 109 -7.46 -5.82 -5.36
C SER A 109 -8.65 -6.57 -4.76
N ALA A 110 -9.86 -6.15 -5.14
CA ALA A 110 -11.09 -6.68 -4.56
C ALA A 110 -11.29 -8.16 -4.87
N SER A 111 -10.82 -8.62 -6.04
CA SER A 111 -11.06 -9.98 -6.53
C SER A 111 -10.33 -11.01 -5.64
N ILE A 112 -9.05 -10.78 -5.32
CA ILE A 112 -8.28 -11.68 -4.44
C ILE A 112 -8.79 -11.65 -3.00
N LEU A 113 -9.20 -10.48 -2.49
CA LEU A 113 -9.71 -10.35 -1.12
C LEU A 113 -11.11 -10.98 -0.96
N GLY A 114 -11.86 -11.15 -2.04
CA GLY A 114 -13.21 -11.70 -2.04
C GLY A 114 -13.32 -13.23 -2.19
N LEU A 115 -12.21 -13.96 -2.35
CA LEU A 115 -12.26 -15.40 -2.67
C LEU A 115 -12.76 -16.30 -1.52
N GLY A 116 -12.59 -15.90 -0.26
CA GLY A 116 -13.03 -16.67 0.91
C GLY A 116 -12.02 -17.71 1.41
N LEU A 117 -12.44 -18.61 2.30
CA LEU A 117 -11.51 -19.46 3.05
C LEU A 117 -10.74 -20.50 2.22
N ASN A 118 -11.33 -21.05 1.15
CA ASN A 118 -10.77 -22.24 0.48
C ASN A 118 -10.69 -22.14 -1.05
N PRO A 119 -10.06 -21.10 -1.63
CA PRO A 119 -9.77 -21.10 -3.06
C PRO A 119 -8.66 -22.08 -3.39
N THR A 120 -8.65 -22.54 -4.64
CA THR A 120 -7.50 -23.22 -5.23
C THR A 120 -6.43 -22.20 -5.63
N GLU A 121 -5.19 -22.68 -5.82
CA GLU A 121 -4.09 -21.85 -6.34
C GLU A 121 -4.50 -21.16 -7.66
N GLY A 122 -5.10 -21.89 -8.59
CA GLY A 122 -5.57 -21.33 -9.86
C GLY A 122 -6.72 -20.33 -9.73
N GLN A 123 -7.54 -20.39 -8.67
CA GLN A 123 -8.54 -19.36 -8.40
C GLN A 123 -7.89 -18.07 -7.88
N ALA A 124 -6.84 -18.18 -7.05
CA ALA A 124 -6.05 -17.04 -6.63
C ALA A 124 -5.32 -16.39 -7.82
N GLU A 125 -4.69 -17.19 -8.69
CA GLU A 125 -4.06 -16.70 -9.93
C GLU A 125 -5.07 -16.00 -10.84
N ALA A 126 -6.24 -16.60 -11.06
CA ALA A 126 -7.28 -16.01 -11.90
C ALA A 126 -7.79 -14.67 -11.36
N ALA A 127 -7.97 -14.55 -10.03
CA ALA A 127 -8.40 -13.29 -9.42
C ALA A 127 -7.35 -12.18 -9.55
N ILE A 128 -6.08 -12.50 -9.29
CA ILE A 128 -4.95 -11.59 -9.50
C ILE A 128 -4.90 -11.12 -10.95
N CYS A 129 -5.08 -12.04 -11.89
CA CYS A 129 -5.04 -11.74 -13.31
C CYS A 129 -6.26 -10.98 -13.80
N ASP A 130 -7.43 -11.14 -13.18
CA ASP A 130 -8.60 -10.33 -13.48
C ASP A 130 -8.33 -8.85 -13.15
N ASP A 131 -7.88 -8.56 -11.93
CA ASP A 131 -7.57 -7.19 -11.50
C ASP A 131 -6.40 -6.58 -12.32
N PHE A 132 -5.38 -7.39 -12.64
CA PHE A 132 -4.24 -6.96 -13.45
C PHE A 132 -4.62 -6.66 -14.91
N ASN A 133 -5.38 -7.54 -15.58
CA ASN A 133 -5.73 -7.38 -17.00
C ASN A 133 -6.72 -6.22 -17.23
N HIS A 134 -7.52 -5.86 -16.24
CA HIS A 134 -8.40 -4.70 -16.29
C HIS A 134 -7.72 -3.39 -15.88
N ASN A 135 -6.40 -3.40 -15.60
CA ASN A 135 -5.63 -2.26 -15.07
C ASN A 135 -6.21 -1.70 -13.76
N HIS A 136 -6.83 -2.54 -12.94
CA HIS A 136 -7.36 -2.15 -11.63
C HIS A 136 -6.28 -2.13 -10.55
N ALA A 137 -5.26 -2.98 -10.69
CA ALA A 137 -4.13 -3.06 -9.78
C ALA A 137 -2.80 -3.21 -10.52
N THR A 138 -1.76 -2.64 -9.93
CA THR A 138 -0.37 -2.87 -10.28
C THR A 138 0.14 -4.14 -9.61
N LYS A 139 1.25 -4.70 -10.11
CA LYS A 139 1.89 -5.89 -9.52
C LYS A 139 2.10 -5.79 -7.99
N PRO A 140 2.69 -4.70 -7.44
CA PRO A 140 2.87 -4.61 -6.00
C PRO A 140 1.54 -4.45 -5.24
N GLU A 141 0.50 -3.89 -5.86
CA GLU A 141 -0.83 -3.83 -5.22
C GLU A 141 -1.44 -5.22 -5.09
N GLU A 142 -1.39 -6.03 -6.15
CA GLU A 142 -1.83 -7.43 -6.13
C GLU A 142 -1.00 -8.29 -5.18
N THR A 143 0.31 -8.13 -5.13
CA THR A 143 1.16 -8.84 -4.16
C THR A 143 0.76 -8.52 -2.72
N ASN A 144 0.46 -7.27 -2.41
CA ASN A 144 0.05 -6.85 -1.08
C ASN A 144 -1.40 -7.26 -0.75
N GLY A 145 -2.31 -7.21 -1.73
CA GLY A 145 -3.66 -7.74 -1.64
C GLY A 145 -3.67 -9.24 -1.37
N TYR A 146 -2.87 -10.01 -2.09
CA TYR A 146 -2.66 -11.44 -1.85
C TYR A 146 -2.08 -11.71 -0.45
N ALA A 147 -1.06 -10.96 -0.02
CA ALA A 147 -0.49 -11.14 1.31
C ALA A 147 -1.53 -10.91 2.43
N LEU A 148 -2.39 -9.90 2.27
CA LEU A 148 -3.51 -9.66 3.19
C LEU A 148 -4.53 -10.79 3.15
N ALA A 149 -4.94 -11.25 1.96
CA ALA A 149 -5.89 -12.34 1.79
C ALA A 149 -5.36 -13.64 2.42
N ALA A 150 -4.11 -14.02 2.10
CA ALA A 150 -3.47 -15.21 2.63
C ALA A 150 -3.38 -15.19 4.16
N ALA A 151 -3.03 -14.06 4.78
CA ALA A 151 -3.00 -13.92 6.22
C ALA A 151 -4.41 -13.92 6.85
N TYR A 152 -5.38 -13.28 6.19
CA TYR A 152 -6.76 -13.20 6.67
C TYR A 152 -7.45 -14.57 6.64
N TYR A 153 -7.29 -15.34 5.57
CA TYR A 153 -7.94 -16.64 5.39
C TYR A 153 -7.08 -17.83 5.82
N GLY A 154 -5.80 -17.61 6.12
CA GLY A 154 -4.87 -18.69 6.47
C GLY A 154 -4.46 -19.56 5.28
N TRP A 155 -4.44 -19.00 4.06
CA TRP A 155 -4.06 -19.77 2.87
C TRP A 155 -2.58 -20.15 2.87
N SER A 156 -2.31 -21.32 2.31
CA SER A 156 -0.96 -21.78 1.99
C SER A 156 -1.03 -22.61 0.71
N PHE A 157 -0.40 -22.11 -0.36
CA PHE A 157 -0.34 -22.80 -1.64
C PHE A 157 1.02 -23.44 -1.87
N GLY A 158 1.09 -24.38 -2.82
CA GLY A 158 2.35 -25.03 -3.20
C GLY A 158 3.27 -24.09 -3.98
N LYS A 159 2.69 -23.13 -4.68
CA LYS A 159 3.39 -22.02 -5.34
C LYS A 159 2.75 -20.69 -4.98
N ASP A 160 3.52 -19.62 -5.06
CA ASP A 160 3.02 -18.26 -4.90
C ASP A 160 2.21 -17.85 -6.15
N PRO A 161 0.88 -17.63 -6.02
CA PRO A 161 0.03 -17.24 -7.14
C PRO A 161 0.44 -15.93 -7.79
N THR A 162 1.10 -15.02 -7.06
CA THR A 162 1.50 -13.70 -7.58
C THR A 162 2.55 -13.80 -8.69
N LEU A 163 3.24 -14.94 -8.80
CA LEU A 163 4.24 -15.19 -9.84
C LEU A 163 3.64 -15.18 -11.24
N VAL A 164 2.33 -15.41 -11.40
CA VAL A 164 1.62 -15.35 -12.68
C VAL A 164 1.78 -14.00 -13.39
N MET A 165 1.91 -12.90 -12.63
CA MET A 165 2.12 -11.55 -13.16
C MET A 165 3.53 -11.31 -13.71
N TYR A 166 4.47 -12.23 -13.48
CA TYR A 166 5.88 -12.11 -13.88
C TYR A 166 6.26 -13.11 -14.99
N GLN A 167 5.34 -13.96 -15.41
CA GLN A 167 5.54 -14.88 -16.52
C GLN A 167 5.52 -14.15 -17.88
N ALA A 168 5.97 -14.84 -18.93
CA ALA A 168 5.97 -14.33 -20.30
C ALA A 168 5.15 -15.26 -21.22
N PRO A 169 3.95 -14.84 -21.66
CA PRO A 169 3.27 -13.58 -21.33
C PRO A 169 2.66 -13.62 -19.91
N PRO A 170 2.50 -12.47 -19.22
CA PRO A 170 1.91 -12.44 -17.89
C PRO A 170 0.41 -12.75 -17.97
N CYS A 171 -0.13 -13.45 -16.97
CA CYS A 171 -1.56 -13.76 -16.90
C CYS A 171 -2.11 -14.44 -18.16
N GLN A 172 -1.55 -15.61 -18.50
CA GLN A 172 -1.93 -16.45 -19.64
C GLN A 172 -2.24 -17.88 -19.21
#